data_AF-A0A951Z771-F1
#
_entry.id   AF-A0A951Z771-F1
#
_cell.length_a   1.000
_cell.length_b   1.000
_cell.length_c   1.000
_cell.angle_alpha   90.00
_cell.angle_beta   90.00
_cell.angle_gamma   90.00
#
_symmetry.space_group_name_H-M   'P 1'
#
loop_
_entity.id
_entity.type
_entity.pdbx_description
1 polymer ?
#
loop_
_entity_poly.entity_id
_entity_poly.type
_entity_poly.pdbx_seq_one_letter_code
_entity_poly.pdbx_strand_id
1 'polypeptide(L)'
;MDPSSSSVSSQRMVWLMILGAFTIQPALLYVFVGKNAAPRPDGQSVVFEALAVAALAAAVFMGVQVLRPRGELGEQPVVPPVAKWQPQSLIAMAFAELASLLAIFIVGGDRMLVYVAATVVVILATILPAGLAYFSALEAQQSGSQ
;
A
#
# COMPACT_ATOMS: atom_id res chain seq x y z
N MET A 1 -24.83 -20.01 -13.74
CA MET A 1 -23.80 -19.71 -12.73
C MET A 1 -22.79 -18.80 -13.40
N ASP A 2 -22.87 -17.50 -13.12
CA ASP A 2 -22.00 -16.49 -13.75
C ASP A 2 -20.54 -16.71 -13.37
N PRO A 3 -19.67 -17.09 -14.33
CA PRO A 3 -18.26 -17.35 -14.06
C PRO A 3 -17.44 -16.06 -13.84
N SER A 4 -18.00 -14.89 -14.16
CA SER A 4 -17.30 -13.60 -14.12
C SER A 4 -17.25 -12.96 -12.73
N SER A 5 -18.36 -12.98 -11.99
CA SER A 5 -18.47 -12.36 -10.66
C SER A 5 -17.67 -13.12 -9.59
N SER A 6 -17.58 -14.45 -9.69
CA SER A 6 -16.77 -15.28 -8.78
C SER A 6 -15.26 -15.01 -8.92
N SER A 7 -14.81 -14.62 -10.10
CA SER A 7 -13.40 -14.30 -10.39
C SER A 7 -12.95 -12.99 -9.75
N VAL A 8 -13.74 -11.91 -9.88
CA VAL A 8 -13.40 -10.60 -9.30
C VAL A 8 -13.43 -10.62 -7.78
N SER A 9 -14.44 -11.27 -7.18
CA SER A 9 -14.52 -11.44 -5.72
C SER A 9 -13.29 -12.19 -5.18
N SER A 10 -12.85 -13.23 -5.88
CA SER A 10 -11.64 -14.00 -5.49
C SER A 10 -10.38 -13.14 -5.57
N GLN A 11 -10.20 -12.37 -6.65
CA GLN A 11 -9.05 -11.48 -6.82
C GLN A 11 -9.02 -10.36 -5.77
N ARG A 12 -10.17 -9.76 -5.46
CA ARG A 12 -10.32 -8.78 -4.39
C ARG A 12 -9.91 -9.35 -3.05
N MET A 13 -10.37 -10.57 -2.74
CA MET A 13 -10.04 -11.23 -1.48
C MET A 13 -8.54 -11.53 -1.35
N VAL A 14 -7.91 -12.04 -2.42
CA VAL A 14 -6.44 -12.25 -2.45
C VAL A 14 -5.70 -10.94 -2.24
N TRP A 15 -6.10 -9.88 -2.93
CA TRP A 15 -5.49 -8.57 -2.78
C TRP A 15 -5.65 -8.01 -1.36
N LEU A 16 -6.83 -8.14 -0.74
CA LEU A 16 -7.07 -7.72 0.64
C LEU A 16 -6.23 -8.50 1.65
N MET A 17 -6.01 -9.80 1.44
CA MET A 17 -5.11 -10.59 2.28
C MET A 17 -3.68 -10.08 2.20
N ILE A 18 -3.20 -9.77 1.00
CA ILE A 18 -1.86 -9.20 0.80
C ILE A 18 -1.78 -7.82 1.48
N LEU A 19 -2.76 -6.94 1.26
CA LEU A 19 -2.79 -5.63 1.91
C LEU A 19 -2.81 -5.73 3.43
N GLY A 20 -3.59 -6.67 3.97
CA GLY A 20 -3.62 -6.97 5.40
C GLY A 20 -2.25 -7.39 5.92
N ALA A 21 -1.53 -8.24 5.18
CA ALA A 21 -0.16 -8.64 5.52
C ALA A 21 0.79 -7.43 5.57
N PHE A 22 0.78 -6.57 4.53
CA PHE A 22 1.59 -5.35 4.49
C PHE A 22 1.22 -4.33 5.58
N THR A 23 0.00 -4.39 6.13
CA THR A 23 -0.43 -3.51 7.21
C THR A 23 0.02 -4.02 8.59
N ILE A 24 -0.08 -5.33 8.82
CA ILE A 24 0.20 -5.96 10.13
C ILE A 24 1.70 -6.23 10.30
N GLN A 25 2.40 -6.62 9.23
CA GLN A 25 3.81 -6.99 9.27
C GLN A 25 4.73 -5.90 9.87
N PRO A 26 4.59 -4.60 9.54
CA PRO A 26 5.40 -3.55 10.15
C PRO A 26 5.23 -3.45 11.68
N ALA A 27 3.99 -3.64 12.17
CA ALA A 27 3.71 -3.64 13.60
C ALA A 27 4.32 -4.85 14.31
N LEU A 28 4.23 -6.04 13.70
CA LEU A 28 4.86 -7.24 14.22
C LEU A 28 6.39 -7.12 14.22
N LEU A 29 6.98 -6.61 13.13
CA LEU A 29 8.42 -6.36 13.05
C LEU A 29 8.88 -5.36 14.13
N TYR A 30 8.11 -4.31 14.39
CA TYR A 30 8.38 -3.41 15.49
C TYR A 30 8.36 -4.13 16.85
N VAL A 31 7.33 -4.93 17.12
CA VAL A 31 7.17 -5.62 18.42
C VAL A 31 8.28 -6.65 18.66
N PHE A 32 8.61 -7.47 17.66
CA PHE A 32 9.56 -8.57 17.82
C PHE A 32 11.02 -8.15 17.64
N VAL A 33 11.29 -7.19 16.75
CA VAL A 33 12.64 -6.78 16.38
C VAL A 33 12.93 -5.37 16.89
N GLY A 34 12.10 -4.41 16.49
CA GLY A 34 12.36 -2.98 16.74
C GLY A 34 12.46 -2.61 18.22
N LYS A 35 11.53 -3.08 19.05
CA LYS A 35 11.44 -2.73 20.48
C LYS A 35 12.71 -3.11 21.25
N ASN A 36 13.42 -4.14 20.82
CA ASN A 36 14.63 -4.65 21.47
C ASN A 36 15.91 -4.18 20.77
N ALA A 37 15.81 -3.38 19.71
CA ALA A 37 16.96 -2.89 18.98
C ALA A 37 17.70 -1.83 19.81
N ALA A 38 19.02 -1.96 19.92
CA ALA A 38 19.85 -0.93 20.54
C ALA A 38 19.75 0.38 19.74
N PRO A 39 19.76 1.55 20.41
CA PRO A 39 19.85 2.83 19.71
C PRO A 39 21.11 2.86 18.84
N ARG A 40 20.98 3.34 17.60
CA ARG A 40 22.13 3.40 16.69
C ARG A 40 22.99 4.64 16.94
N PRO A 41 24.30 4.56 16.67
CA PRO A 41 25.20 5.70 16.82
C PRO A 41 24.79 6.84 15.89
N ASP A 42 24.85 8.07 16.40
CA ASP A 42 24.55 9.29 15.64
C ASP A 42 25.53 9.47 14.47
N GLY A 43 25.02 9.84 13.29
CA GLY A 43 25.86 10.29 12.16
C GLY A 43 25.52 9.77 10.76
N GLN A 44 24.66 8.75 10.62
CA GLN A 44 24.20 8.26 9.30
C GLN A 44 22.68 8.37 9.07
N SER A 45 21.89 8.81 10.05
CA SER A 45 20.41 8.72 10.00
C SER A 45 19.75 9.58 8.93
N VAL A 46 20.29 10.77 8.62
CA VAL A 46 19.60 11.77 7.78
C VAL A 46 19.32 11.28 6.37
N VAL A 47 20.26 10.58 5.72
CA VAL A 47 20.06 10.08 4.35
C VAL A 47 18.97 9.01 4.33
N PHE A 48 18.97 8.10 5.31
CA PHE A 48 17.97 7.03 5.39
C PHE A 48 16.59 7.55 5.79
N GLU A 49 16.52 8.59 6.62
CA GLU A 49 15.27 9.30 6.92
C GLU A 49 14.71 9.98 5.66
N ALA A 50 15.55 10.65 4.88
CA ALA A 50 15.12 11.24 3.60
C ALA A 50 14.61 10.17 2.62
N LEU A 51 15.29 9.02 2.54
CA LEU A 51 14.84 7.88 1.73
C LEU A 51 13.50 7.30 2.23
N ALA A 52 13.31 7.18 3.55
CA ALA A 52 12.04 6.71 4.13
C ALA A 52 10.88 7.67 3.80
N VAL A 53 11.11 8.98 3.90
CA VAL A 53 10.11 10.00 3.52
C VAL A 53 9.82 9.95 2.02
N ALA A 54 10.85 9.85 1.17
CA ALA A 54 10.69 9.74 -0.28
C ALA A 54 9.90 8.48 -0.67
N ALA A 55 10.13 7.36 0.01
CA ALA A 55 9.40 6.12 -0.21
C ALA A 55 7.91 6.26 0.19
N LEU A 56 7.61 6.88 1.33
CA LEU A 56 6.22 7.19 1.71
C LEU A 56 5.54 8.11 0.70
N ALA A 57 6.24 9.15 0.24
CA ALA A 57 5.71 10.08 -0.77
C ALA A 57 5.42 9.36 -2.10
N ALA A 58 6.31 8.45 -2.53
CA ALA A 58 6.10 7.63 -3.71
C ALA A 58 4.87 6.70 -3.55
N ALA A 59 4.71 6.08 -2.39
CA ALA A 59 3.55 5.23 -2.09
C ALA A 59 2.24 6.03 -2.12
N VAL A 60 2.21 7.22 -1.51
CA VAL A 60 1.07 8.15 -1.56
C VAL A 60 0.76 8.55 -3.01
N PHE A 61 1.79 8.94 -3.77
CA PHE A 61 1.62 9.31 -5.18
C PHE A 61 1.02 8.15 -5.99
N MET A 62 1.54 6.93 -5.81
CA MET A 62 0.98 5.76 -6.48
C MET A 62 -0.47 5.49 -6.06
N GLY A 63 -0.76 5.52 -4.76
CA GLY A 63 -2.10 5.32 -4.23
C GLY A 63 -3.12 6.33 -4.76
N VAL A 64 -2.75 7.61 -4.85
CA VAL A 64 -3.67 8.68 -5.26
C VAL A 64 -3.75 8.81 -6.78
N GLN A 65 -2.63 8.73 -7.49
CA GLN A 65 -2.55 9.09 -8.90
C GLN A 65 -2.53 7.88 -9.84
N VAL A 66 -1.95 6.76 -9.42
CA VAL A 66 -1.72 5.60 -10.32
C VAL A 66 -2.79 4.54 -10.14
N LEU A 67 -3.12 4.19 -8.89
CA LEU A 67 -4.00 3.07 -8.58
C LEU A 67 -5.49 3.40 -8.68
N ARG A 68 -5.87 4.66 -8.53
CA ARG A 68 -7.27 5.06 -8.62
C ARG A 68 -7.76 4.95 -10.07
N PRO A 69 -8.94 4.37 -10.30
CA PRO A 69 -9.62 4.47 -11.60
C PRO A 69 -9.74 5.94 -12.00
N ARG A 70 -9.42 6.25 -13.26
CA ARG A 70 -9.51 7.60 -13.81
C ARG A 70 -10.73 7.69 -14.70
N GLY A 71 -11.49 8.77 -14.60
CA GLY A 71 -12.60 9.07 -15.49
C GLY A 71 -12.98 10.53 -15.34
N GLU A 72 -13.53 11.13 -16.40
CA GLU A 72 -14.14 12.44 -16.31
C GLU A 72 -15.48 12.35 -15.57
N LEU A 73 -15.88 13.43 -14.89
CA LEU A 73 -17.18 13.53 -14.23
C LEU A 73 -18.30 13.30 -15.25
N GLY A 74 -18.99 12.17 -15.15
CA GLY A 74 -20.07 11.78 -16.06
C GLY A 74 -19.74 10.65 -17.04
N GLU A 75 -18.48 10.22 -17.12
CA GLU A 75 -18.07 9.05 -17.91
C GLU A 75 -17.86 7.81 -17.03
N GLN A 76 -18.00 6.61 -17.61
CA GLN A 76 -17.60 5.39 -16.92
C GLN A 76 -16.08 5.43 -16.65
N PRO A 77 -15.63 5.15 -15.42
CA PRO A 77 -14.21 5.15 -15.10
C PRO A 77 -13.44 4.15 -15.99
N VAL A 78 -12.29 4.56 -16.50
CA VAL A 78 -11.37 3.68 -17.22
C VAL A 78 -10.67 2.79 -16.19
N VAL A 79 -11.09 1.53 -16.14
CA VAL A 79 -10.52 0.51 -15.27
C VAL A 79 -9.40 -0.25 -16.02
N PRO A 80 -8.14 -0.16 -15.59
CA PRO A 80 -7.07 -0.93 -16.21
C PRO A 80 -7.24 -2.44 -15.95
N PRO A 81 -6.72 -3.32 -16.83
CA PRO A 81 -6.72 -4.76 -16.59
C PRO A 81 -6.03 -5.13 -15.27
N VAL A 82 -6.56 -6.12 -14.56
CA VAL A 82 -6.05 -6.58 -13.25
C VAL A 82 -4.57 -6.96 -13.33
N ALA A 83 -4.15 -7.61 -14.41
CA ALA A 83 -2.75 -8.00 -14.65
C ALA A 83 -1.78 -6.79 -14.70
N LYS A 84 -2.27 -5.59 -15.03
CA LYS A 84 -1.48 -4.35 -15.01
C LYS A 84 -1.59 -3.61 -13.68
N TRP A 85 -2.78 -3.63 -13.07
CA TRP A 85 -3.06 -2.90 -11.84
C TRP A 85 -2.45 -3.58 -10.60
N GLN A 86 -2.55 -4.90 -10.50
CA GLN A 86 -2.10 -5.65 -9.31
C GLN A 86 -0.60 -5.45 -9.02
N PRO A 87 0.33 -5.55 -10.00
CA PRO A 87 1.75 -5.25 -9.75
C PRO A 87 1.98 -3.82 -9.25
N GLN A 88 1.26 -2.83 -9.79
CA GLN A 88 1.39 -1.44 -9.33
C GLN A 88 0.95 -1.29 -7.87
N SER A 89 -0.11 -2.01 -7.47
CA SER A 89 -0.59 -1.99 -6.09
C SER A 89 0.44 -2.60 -5.12
N LEU A 90 1.12 -3.67 -5.53
CA LEU A 90 2.20 -4.30 -4.78
C LEU A 90 3.40 -3.35 -4.63
N ILE A 91 3.77 -2.66 -5.70
CA ILE A 91 4.87 -1.67 -5.68
C ILE A 91 4.54 -0.52 -4.70
N ALA A 92 3.30 -0.02 -4.72
CA ALA A 92 2.88 1.02 -3.78
C ALA A 92 2.98 0.56 -2.32
N MET A 93 2.56 -0.67 -2.02
CA MET A 93 2.67 -1.26 -0.68
C MET A 93 4.14 -1.48 -0.27
N ALA A 94 4.98 -1.94 -1.19
CA ALA A 94 6.41 -2.12 -0.95
C ALA A 94 7.13 -0.79 -0.66
N PHE A 95 6.78 0.29 -1.37
CA PHE A 95 7.31 1.62 -1.05
C PHE A 95 6.86 2.11 0.32
N ALA A 96 5.59 1.88 0.70
CA ALA A 96 5.13 2.23 2.04
C ALA A 96 5.89 1.43 3.12
N GLU A 97 6.10 0.13 2.90
CA GLU A 97 6.80 -0.74 3.84
C GLU A 97 8.29 -0.40 3.97
N LEU A 98 8.94 0.02 2.88
CA LEU A 98 10.36 0.40 2.88
C LEU A 98 10.68 1.43 3.97
N ALA A 99 9.77 2.39 4.24
CA ALA A 99 9.96 3.36 5.30
C ALA A 99 10.04 2.71 6.69
N SER A 100 9.14 1.77 7.00
CA SER A 100 9.17 1.02 8.25
C SER A 100 10.39 0.11 8.37
N LEU A 101 10.84 -0.51 7.27
CA LEU A 101 12.05 -1.34 7.26
C LEU A 101 13.31 -0.51 7.50
N LEU A 102 13.47 0.63 6.82
CA LEU A 102 14.56 1.56 7.04
C LEU A 102 14.54 2.09 8.48
N ALA A 103 13.36 2.35 9.03
CA ALA A 103 13.25 2.86 10.38
C ALA A 103 13.62 1.81 11.44
N ILE A 104 13.16 0.56 11.28
CA ILE A 104 13.45 -0.53 12.22
C ILE A 104 14.92 -0.97 12.14
N PHE A 105 15.42 -1.16 10.92
CA PHE A 105 16.74 -1.74 10.71
C PHE A 105 17.84 -0.70 10.50
N ILE A 106 17.55 0.58 10.29
CA ILE A 106 18.57 1.59 10.00
C ILE A 106 18.56 2.81 10.91
N VAL A 107 17.40 3.43 11.12
CA VAL A 107 17.29 4.67 11.91
C VAL A 107 17.26 4.36 13.41
N GLY A 108 16.39 3.45 13.86
CA GLY A 108 16.21 3.11 15.26
C GLY A 108 15.59 4.24 16.12
N GLY A 109 15.53 4.02 17.43
CA GLY A 109 15.03 5.00 18.41
C GLY A 109 13.53 5.33 18.29
N ASP A 110 13.09 6.43 18.92
CA ASP A 110 11.67 6.82 18.97
C ASP A 110 11.06 7.11 17.59
N ARG A 111 11.91 7.51 16.62
CA ARG A 111 11.48 7.78 15.23
C ARG A 111 10.99 6.52 14.52
N MET A 112 11.41 5.34 14.96
CA MET A 112 10.95 4.06 14.40
C MET A 112 9.42 3.91 14.45
N LEU A 113 8.80 4.26 15.57
CA LEU A 113 7.35 4.21 15.73
C LEU A 113 6.63 5.13 14.75
N VAL A 114 7.20 6.30 14.48
CA VAL A 114 6.63 7.29 13.56
C VAL A 114 6.56 6.72 12.15
N TYR A 115 7.63 6.10 11.66
CA TYR A 115 7.64 5.51 10.32
C TYR A 115 6.76 4.28 10.21
N VAL A 116 6.70 3.43 11.24
CA VAL A 116 5.77 2.28 11.28
C VAL A 116 4.32 2.76 11.21
N ALA A 117 3.96 3.76 12.03
CA ALA A 117 2.64 4.36 12.01
C ALA A 117 2.34 5.02 10.65
N ALA A 118 3.31 5.75 10.08
CA ALA A 118 3.17 6.38 8.77
C ALA A 118 2.94 5.36 7.65
N THR A 119 3.65 4.23 7.65
CA THR A 119 3.42 3.12 6.70
C THR A 119 1.97 2.63 6.78
N VAL A 120 1.47 2.34 7.99
CA VAL A 120 0.08 1.89 8.20
C VAL A 120 -0.91 2.93 7.72
N VAL A 121 -0.70 4.20 8.07
CA VAL A 121 -1.58 5.31 7.66
C VAL A 121 -1.58 5.46 6.14
N VAL A 122 -0.42 5.42 5.47
CA VAL A 122 -0.36 5.52 4.00
C VAL A 122 -1.11 4.39 3.33
N ILE A 123 -0.94 3.15 3.81
CA ILE A 123 -1.67 2.00 3.27
C ILE A 123 -3.17 2.19 3.44
N LEU A 124 -3.64 2.53 4.64
CA LEU A 124 -5.07 2.64 4.94
C LEU A 124 -5.73 3.88 4.33
N ALA A 125 -5.02 5.00 4.21
CA ALA A 125 -5.59 6.27 3.74
C ALA A 125 -5.47 6.45 2.22
N THR A 126 -4.52 5.76 1.56
CA THR A 126 -4.25 5.99 0.13
C THR A 126 -4.41 4.72 -0.71
N ILE A 127 -3.79 3.61 -0.32
CA ILE A 127 -3.75 2.38 -1.12
C ILE A 127 -5.04 1.58 -0.98
N LEU A 128 -5.53 1.39 0.25
CA LEU A 128 -6.78 0.67 0.50
C LEU A 128 -7.97 1.31 -0.22
N PRO A 129 -8.23 2.63 -0.09
CA PRO A 129 -9.34 3.27 -0.80
C PRO A 129 -9.21 3.16 -2.32
N ALA A 130 -7.98 3.25 -2.86
CA ALA A 130 -7.75 3.12 -4.29
C ALA A 130 -8.06 1.71 -4.80
N GLY A 131 -7.68 0.66 -4.07
CA GLY A 131 -8.02 -0.70 -4.44
C GLY A 131 -9.49 -1.02 -4.28
N LEU A 132 -10.15 -0.53 -3.23
CA LEU A 132 -11.61 -0.67 -3.10
C LEU A 132 -12.34 0.01 -4.26
N ALA A 133 -11.94 1.24 -4.62
CA ALA A 133 -12.49 1.96 -5.77
C ALA A 133 -12.24 1.22 -7.10
N TYR A 134 -11.07 0.62 -7.26
CA TYR A 134 -10.73 -0.20 -8.42
C TYR A 134 -11.67 -1.41 -8.56
N PHE A 135 -11.80 -2.22 -7.50
CA PHE A 135 -12.65 -3.41 -7.56
C PHE A 135 -14.12 -3.06 -7.71
N SER A 136 -14.61 -1.98 -7.08
CA SER A 136 -15.99 -1.52 -7.31
C SER A 136 -16.24 -1.09 -8.74
N ALA A 137 -15.28 -0.40 -9.37
CA ALA A 137 -15.40 0.02 -10.77
C ALA A 137 -15.34 -1.18 -11.73
N LEU A 138 -14.50 -2.17 -11.42
CA LEU A 138 -14.40 -3.42 -12.19
C LEU A 138 -15.70 -4.25 -12.12
N GLU A 139 -16.31 -4.36 -10.94
CA GLU A 139 -17.60 -5.02 -10.74
C GLU A 139 -18.71 -4.31 -11.56
N ALA A 140 -18.75 -2.97 -11.52
CA ALA A 140 -19.72 -2.18 -12.27
C ALA A 140 -19.62 -2.38 -13.79
N GLN A 141 -18.40 -2.39 -14.35
CA GLN A 141 -18.17 -2.65 -15.78
C GLN A 141 -18.64 -4.05 -16.21
N GLN A 142 -18.44 -5.06 -15.36
CA GLN A 142 -18.88 -6.43 -15.65
C GLN A 142 -20.41 -6.57 -15.58
N SER A 143 -21.06 -5.89 -14.64
CA SER A 143 -22.53 -5.90 -14.53
C SER A 143 -23.24 -5.15 -15.66
N GLY A 144 -22.63 -4.09 -16.22
CA GLY A 144 -23.20 -3.32 -17.33
C GLY A 144 -22.99 -3.95 -18.71
N SER A 145 -22.27 -5.06 -18.80
CA SER A 145 -22.02 -5.81 -20.04
C SER A 145 -22.94 -7.03 -20.21
N GLN A 146 -23.86 -7.27 -19.26
CA GLN A 146 -24.88 -8.32 -19.29
C GLN A 146 -26.25 -7.74 -19.65
#